data_AF-A0A2U1PNG0-F1
#
_entry.id   AF-A0A2U1PNG0-F1
#
_cell.length_a   1.000
_cell.length_b   1.000
_cell.length_c   1.000
_cell.angle_alpha   90.00
_cell.angle_beta   90.00
_cell.angle_gamma   90.00
#
_symmetry.space_group_name_H-M   'P 1'
#
loop_
_entity.id
_entity.type
_entity.pdbx_description
1 polymer ?
#
loop_
_entity_poly.entity_id
_entity_poly.type
_entity_poly.pdbx_seq_one_letter_code
_entity_poly.pdbx_strand_id
1 'polypeptide(L)'
;MILLFLKTTENVTENPADELVAIVNSNRISHKTSSLSNNPGLACIALQYIKAYQGKCDDVGGSNAKKPADSELKDTFAPNCGVESATLSPITGRVLGCQSEYVNPDKAFTDILTMKNRSASVIYNTTYTEVGAAVSGSDGGGPYFWCLLFSNGKSNSTFQLEGGEAKITRPGCFSGANDTCSGADENVTENPADELVAIVNSNRISHKTSSLSNNPGLACIALQYIKAYQGKCDDVGGSNAKKPADSELKDTFAPNCGVESATLSPIIGRVLGCQSEYVNPDKAFTDILTMKNHSASVIYNTTYTEVGAL
;
A
#
# COMPACT_ATOMS: atom_id res chain seq x y z
N MET A 1 36.46 33.38 8.92
CA MET A 1 35.22 33.14 9.69
C MET A 1 34.57 31.90 9.11
N ILE A 2 34.81 30.75 9.74
CA ILE A 2 34.27 29.46 9.28
C ILE A 2 32.85 29.37 9.82
N LEU A 3 31.86 29.43 8.93
CA LEU A 3 30.46 29.22 9.29
C LEU A 3 30.25 27.71 9.43
N LEU A 4 30.35 27.20 10.66
CA LEU A 4 29.88 25.87 11.02
C LEU A 4 28.36 25.92 11.02
N PHE A 5 27.71 25.29 10.03
CA PHE A 5 26.28 25.01 10.10
C PHE A 5 26.05 23.98 11.20
N LEU A 6 25.47 24.43 12.32
CA LEU A 6 24.91 23.56 13.34
C LEU A 6 23.79 22.76 12.67
N LYS A 7 24.01 21.44 12.52
CA LYS A 7 22.97 20.47 12.18
C LYS A 7 22.02 20.44 13.37
N THR A 8 20.89 21.14 13.27
CA THR A 8 19.78 20.97 14.21
C THR A 8 19.31 19.53 14.10
N THR A 9 19.37 18.80 15.21
CA THR A 9 18.82 17.46 15.36
C THR A 9 17.29 17.54 15.37
N GLU A 10 16.69 17.55 14.20
CA GLU A 10 15.36 16.98 13.98
C GLU A 10 15.59 15.65 13.26
N ASN A 11 15.01 14.57 13.78
CA ASN A 11 15.20 13.20 13.31
C ASN A 11 15.04 13.10 11.78
N VAL A 12 16.15 13.08 11.04
CA VAL A 12 16.15 12.64 9.64
C VAL A 12 16.11 11.11 9.71
N THR A 13 14.90 10.63 9.49
CA THR A 13 14.41 9.25 9.50
C THR A 13 15.14 8.41 8.45
N GLU A 14 15.31 7.11 8.71
CA GLU A 14 15.81 6.11 7.75
C GLU A 14 14.75 5.85 6.65
N ASN A 15 14.18 6.92 6.06
CA ASN A 15 13.13 6.85 5.06
C ASN A 15 13.56 7.52 3.75
N PRO A 16 13.84 6.75 2.68
CA PRO A 16 14.26 7.27 1.39
C PRO A 16 13.27 8.25 0.76
N ALA A 17 11.98 8.19 1.09
CA ALA A 17 10.99 9.16 0.60
C ALA A 17 11.15 10.54 1.29
N ASP A 18 11.46 10.58 2.58
CA ASP A 18 11.77 11.82 3.30
C ASP A 18 13.08 12.44 2.79
N GLU A 19 14.10 11.61 2.59
CA GLU A 19 15.36 12.04 1.96
C GLU A 19 15.12 12.63 0.57
N LEU A 20 14.28 11.99 -0.25
CA LEU A 20 13.95 12.50 -1.58
C LEU A 20 13.25 13.87 -1.51
N VAL A 21 12.32 14.09 -0.56
CA VAL A 21 11.70 15.43 -0.36
C VAL A 21 12.75 16.47 0.04
N ALA A 22 13.69 16.11 0.92
CA ALA A 22 14.79 16.99 1.33
C ALA A 22 15.70 17.37 0.13
N ILE A 23 16.00 16.40 -0.74
CA ILE A 23 16.79 16.62 -1.97
C ILE A 23 16.03 17.53 -2.94
N VAL A 24 14.73 17.29 -3.17
CA VAL A 24 13.88 18.14 -4.02
C VAL A 24 13.88 19.58 -3.52
N ASN A 25 13.66 19.79 -2.22
CA ASN A 25 13.61 21.13 -1.64
C ASN A 25 14.98 21.83 -1.67
N SER A 26 16.07 21.11 -1.39
CA SER A 26 17.42 21.66 -1.50
C SER A 26 17.74 22.10 -2.93
N ASN A 27 17.35 21.30 -3.92
CA ASN A 27 17.51 21.65 -5.34
C ASN A 27 16.60 22.80 -5.78
N ARG A 28 15.38 22.91 -5.26
CA ARG A 28 14.49 24.05 -5.52
C ARG A 28 15.09 25.35 -5.00
N ILE A 29 15.66 25.34 -3.80
CA ILE A 29 16.33 26.49 -3.19
C ILE A 29 17.55 26.88 -4.04
N SER A 30 18.37 25.92 -4.48
CA SER A 30 19.53 26.22 -5.35
C SER A 30 19.11 26.83 -6.70
N HIS A 31 17.91 26.49 -7.18
CA HIS A 31 17.27 27.07 -8.37
C HIS A 31 16.44 28.34 -8.07
N LYS A 32 16.57 28.94 -6.88
CA LYS A 32 15.88 30.18 -6.47
C LYS A 32 14.35 30.06 -6.46
N THR A 33 13.84 28.87 -6.17
CA THR A 33 12.42 28.59 -5.97
C THR A 33 12.17 28.18 -4.51
N SER A 34 10.98 28.48 -3.99
CA SER A 34 10.65 28.20 -2.59
C SER A 34 10.60 26.70 -2.31
N SER A 35 10.97 26.29 -1.10
CA SER A 35 10.71 24.94 -0.61
C SER A 35 9.20 24.67 -0.55
N LEU A 36 8.85 23.39 -0.66
CA LEU A 36 7.49 22.87 -0.60
C LEU A 36 7.23 22.21 0.75
N SER A 37 6.00 22.33 1.24
CA SER A 37 5.56 21.59 2.42
C SER A 37 5.49 20.09 2.09
N ASN A 38 6.12 19.25 2.93
CA ASN A 38 5.93 17.80 2.86
C ASN A 38 4.50 17.47 3.36
N ASN A 39 3.67 16.88 2.50
CA ASN A 39 2.29 16.54 2.84
C ASN A 39 2.14 15.00 2.87
N PRO A 40 1.97 14.38 4.07
CA PRO A 40 1.89 12.92 4.21
C PRO A 40 0.68 12.28 3.51
N GLY A 41 -0.46 12.98 3.43
CA GLY A 41 -1.62 12.49 2.70
C GLY A 41 -1.37 12.43 1.19
N LEU A 42 -0.74 13.47 0.64
CA LEU A 42 -0.29 13.49 -0.76
C LEU A 42 0.78 12.43 -1.03
N ALA A 43 1.69 12.21 -0.07
CA ALA A 43 2.74 11.20 -0.15
C ALA A 43 2.18 9.77 -0.14
N CYS A 44 1.20 9.46 0.73
CA CYS A 44 0.52 8.17 0.70
C CYS A 44 -0.22 7.94 -0.63
N ILE A 45 -0.88 8.97 -1.19
CA ILE A 45 -1.51 8.90 -2.51
C ILE A 45 -0.46 8.60 -3.60
N ALA A 46 0.76 9.15 -3.47
CA ALA A 46 1.87 8.81 -4.36
C ALA A 46 2.24 7.32 -4.29
N LEU A 47 2.16 6.70 -3.12
CA LEU A 47 2.39 5.26 -2.95
C LEU A 47 1.24 4.42 -3.53
N GLN A 48 -0.02 4.83 -3.34
CA GLN A 48 -1.17 4.18 -3.98
C GLN A 48 -1.08 4.27 -5.52
N TYR A 49 -0.59 5.39 -6.06
CA TYR A 49 -0.30 5.53 -7.49
C TYR A 49 0.66 4.45 -7.95
N ILE A 50 1.80 4.28 -7.27
CA ILE A 50 2.78 3.26 -7.63
C ILE A 50 2.14 1.86 -7.63
N LYS A 51 1.35 1.55 -6.59
CA LYS A 51 0.68 0.24 -6.43
C LYS A 51 -0.34 -0.07 -7.50
N ALA A 52 -1.09 0.92 -7.96
CA ALA A 52 -2.10 0.73 -9.01
C ALA A 52 -1.52 0.19 -10.33
N TYR A 53 -0.23 0.45 -10.59
CA TYR A 53 0.48 -0.05 -11.76
C TYR A 53 1.39 -1.25 -11.46
N GLN A 54 1.28 -1.84 -10.26
CA GLN A 54 1.94 -3.09 -9.85
C GLN A 54 3.45 -3.11 -10.14
N GLY A 55 4.09 -1.96 -10.06
CA GLY A 55 5.51 -1.88 -10.37
C GLY A 55 5.87 -2.14 -11.84
N LYS A 56 5.01 -1.80 -12.82
CA LYS A 56 5.36 -1.88 -14.25
C LYS A 56 5.96 -0.56 -14.76
N CYS A 57 7.29 -0.51 -14.97
CA CYS A 57 7.99 0.71 -15.39
C CYS A 57 7.41 1.30 -16.69
N ASP A 58 7.05 0.44 -17.64
CA ASP A 58 6.53 0.83 -18.96
C ASP A 58 5.14 1.47 -18.87
N ASP A 59 4.39 1.20 -17.81
CA ASP A 59 3.05 1.75 -17.60
C ASP A 59 3.11 3.18 -17.04
N VAL A 60 4.18 3.56 -16.33
CA VAL A 60 4.29 4.87 -15.66
C VAL A 60 5.32 5.80 -16.29
N GLY A 61 6.09 5.31 -17.28
CA GLY A 61 7.14 6.07 -17.95
C GLY A 61 6.79 6.50 -19.39
N GLY A 62 7.42 7.58 -19.85
CA GLY A 62 7.34 8.03 -21.25
C GLY A 62 6.12 8.88 -21.61
N SER A 63 5.94 9.17 -22.89
CA SER A 63 4.86 10.07 -23.38
C SER A 63 3.45 9.50 -23.23
N ASN A 64 3.34 8.19 -23.03
CA ASN A 64 2.08 7.46 -22.88
C ASN A 64 1.88 6.94 -21.44
N ALA A 65 2.61 7.52 -20.47
CA ALA A 65 2.52 7.14 -19.07
C ALA A 65 1.06 7.16 -18.60
N LYS A 66 0.60 6.03 -18.08
CA LYS A 66 -0.72 5.89 -17.48
C LYS A 66 -0.81 6.77 -16.24
N LYS A 67 -2.01 7.30 -16.05
CA LYS A 67 -2.35 8.09 -14.88
C LYS A 67 -3.68 7.62 -14.30
N PRO A 68 -3.78 7.49 -12.96
CA PRO A 68 -5.04 7.24 -12.28
C PRO A 68 -6.06 8.27 -12.71
N ALA A 69 -7.31 7.84 -12.85
CA ALA A 69 -8.41 8.74 -13.07
C ALA A 69 -8.62 9.61 -11.81
N ASP A 70 -9.16 10.82 -11.97
CA ASP A 70 -9.45 11.68 -10.81
C ASP A 70 -10.46 11.03 -9.84
N SER A 71 -11.37 10.20 -10.36
CA SER A 71 -12.27 9.37 -9.55
C SER A 71 -11.52 8.31 -8.75
N GLU A 72 -10.48 7.70 -9.31
CA GLU A 72 -9.67 6.70 -8.60
C GLU A 72 -8.86 7.33 -7.47
N LEU A 73 -8.31 8.53 -7.70
CA LEU A 73 -7.64 9.32 -6.66
C LEU A 73 -8.59 9.62 -5.48
N LYS A 74 -9.83 10.01 -5.79
CA LYS A 74 -10.83 10.44 -4.81
C LYS A 74 -11.51 9.29 -4.08
N ASP A 75 -11.93 8.28 -4.83
CA ASP A 75 -12.86 7.24 -4.35
C ASP A 75 -12.11 5.98 -3.90
N THR A 76 -10.81 5.85 -4.22
CA THR A 76 -9.98 4.70 -3.83
C THR A 76 -8.73 5.13 -3.07
N PHE A 77 -7.86 5.96 -3.67
CA PHE A 77 -6.54 6.21 -3.08
C PHE A 77 -6.63 7.05 -1.80
N ALA A 78 -7.40 8.14 -1.82
CA ALA A 78 -7.57 8.99 -0.65
C ALA A 78 -8.16 8.21 0.55
N PRO A 79 -9.28 7.46 0.44
CA PRO A 79 -9.79 6.62 1.52
C PRO A 79 -8.78 5.60 2.07
N ASN A 80 -8.02 4.94 1.18
CA ASN A 80 -6.97 3.99 1.58
C ASN A 80 -5.85 4.63 2.39
N CYS A 81 -5.59 5.92 2.14
CA CYS A 81 -4.62 6.71 2.89
C CYS A 81 -5.19 7.35 4.15
N GLY A 82 -6.51 7.24 4.38
CA GLY A 82 -7.20 7.99 5.44
C GLY A 82 -7.32 9.46 5.10
N VAL A 83 -7.13 9.87 3.85
CA VAL A 83 -7.32 11.26 3.44
C VAL A 83 -8.81 11.56 3.33
N GLU A 84 -9.27 12.60 4.02
CA GLU A 84 -10.65 13.07 3.94
C GLU A 84 -10.95 13.58 2.52
N SER A 85 -11.91 12.96 1.83
CA SER A 85 -12.21 13.27 0.42
C SER A 85 -12.56 14.74 0.18
N ALA A 86 -13.10 15.44 1.18
CA ALA A 86 -13.42 16.87 1.11
C ALA A 86 -12.18 17.78 1.08
N THR A 87 -11.03 17.27 1.51
CA THR A 87 -9.76 18.00 1.59
C THR A 87 -8.84 17.72 0.40
N LEU A 88 -9.29 16.87 -0.54
CA LEU A 88 -8.51 16.52 -1.71
C LEU A 88 -8.33 17.74 -2.62
N SER A 89 -7.08 18.15 -2.81
CA SER A 89 -6.71 19.22 -3.74
C SER A 89 -6.28 18.63 -5.08
N PRO A 90 -6.40 19.36 -6.20
CA PRO A 90 -5.86 18.91 -7.49
C PRO A 90 -4.36 18.57 -7.41
N ILE A 91 -4.01 17.39 -7.96
CA ILE A 91 -2.64 16.94 -8.13
C ILE A 91 -2.17 17.37 -9.52
N THR A 92 -1.48 18.52 -9.57
CA THR A 92 -1.17 19.27 -10.80
C THR A 92 0.23 19.03 -11.33
N GLY A 93 1.15 18.52 -10.50
CA GLY A 93 2.47 18.06 -10.94
C GLY A 93 2.71 16.60 -10.57
N ARG A 94 3.36 15.87 -11.46
CA ARG A 94 3.66 14.44 -11.32
C ARG A 94 5.03 14.16 -11.91
N VAL A 95 5.90 13.50 -11.16
CA VAL A 95 7.18 13.01 -11.66
C VAL A 95 7.35 11.59 -11.18
N LEU A 96 7.46 10.66 -12.12
CA LEU A 96 7.61 9.24 -11.82
C LEU A 96 8.90 8.73 -12.46
N GLY A 97 9.59 7.88 -11.72
CA GLY A 97 10.81 7.20 -12.12
C GLY A 97 10.69 5.72 -11.78
N CYS A 98 11.25 4.88 -12.65
CA CYS A 98 11.30 3.45 -12.42
C CYS A 98 12.62 2.87 -12.91
N GLN A 99 13.15 1.90 -12.18
CA GLN A 99 14.40 1.24 -12.49
C GLN A 99 14.41 -0.20 -11.96
N SER A 100 15.22 -1.06 -12.56
CA SER A 100 15.34 -2.47 -12.16
C SER A 100 16.11 -2.68 -10.85
N GLU A 101 17.00 -1.76 -10.48
CA GLU A 101 17.87 -1.86 -9.30
C GLU A 101 17.61 -0.72 -8.32
N TYR A 102 17.80 -0.98 -7.03
CA TYR A 102 17.67 0.10 -6.05
C TYR A 102 18.78 1.11 -6.30
N VAL A 103 18.40 2.37 -6.31
CA VAL A 103 19.33 3.49 -6.30
C VAL A 103 18.99 4.34 -5.09
N ASN A 104 19.99 4.97 -4.48
CA ASN A 104 19.72 5.89 -3.39
C ASN A 104 18.94 7.14 -3.87
N PRO A 105 18.28 7.89 -2.96
CA PRO A 105 17.49 9.07 -3.31
C PRO A 105 18.22 10.11 -4.17
N ASP A 106 19.52 10.35 -3.91
CA ASP A 106 20.34 11.29 -4.70
C ASP A 106 20.42 10.86 -6.18
N LYS A 107 20.76 9.60 -6.43
CA LYS A 107 20.82 9.05 -7.80
C LYS A 107 19.43 8.96 -8.42
N ALA A 108 18.40 8.61 -7.65
CA ALA A 108 17.02 8.63 -8.13
C ALA A 108 16.65 10.02 -8.64
N PHE A 109 17.00 11.06 -7.88
CA PHE A 109 16.74 12.45 -8.28
C PHE A 109 17.51 12.83 -9.56
N THR A 110 18.83 12.62 -9.62
CA THR A 110 19.65 13.07 -10.75
C THR A 110 19.49 12.23 -12.01
N ASP A 111 19.52 10.91 -11.87
CA ASP A 111 19.70 9.98 -12.99
C ASP A 111 18.34 9.50 -13.53
N ILE A 112 17.26 9.66 -12.76
CA ILE A 112 15.93 9.13 -13.09
C ILE A 112 14.90 10.25 -13.19
N LEU A 113 14.64 10.94 -12.07
CA LEU A 113 13.54 11.92 -11.98
C LEU A 113 13.85 13.21 -12.74
N THR A 114 15.11 13.65 -12.75
CA THR A 114 15.55 14.87 -13.47
C THR A 114 16.33 14.58 -14.75
N MET A 115 16.40 13.30 -15.16
CA MET A 115 17.18 12.85 -16.30
C MET A 115 16.92 13.73 -17.55
N LYS A 116 18.00 14.28 -18.11
CA LYS A 116 17.97 15.14 -19.32
C LYS A 116 16.97 16.31 -19.20
N ASN A 117 16.79 16.86 -17.99
CA ASN A 117 15.87 17.96 -17.68
C ASN A 117 14.39 17.68 -17.99
N ARG A 118 13.98 16.41 -18.17
CA ARG A 118 12.60 16.07 -18.57
C ARG A 118 11.54 16.56 -17.59
N SER A 119 11.89 16.60 -16.30
CA SER A 119 10.96 16.97 -15.22
C SER A 119 11.30 18.30 -14.56
N ALA A 120 12.29 19.04 -15.08
CA ALA A 120 12.75 20.30 -14.49
C ALA A 120 11.61 21.34 -14.44
N SER A 121 10.77 21.40 -15.46
CA SER A 121 9.59 22.30 -15.50
C SER A 121 8.54 21.97 -14.44
N VAL A 122 8.46 20.71 -13.99
CA VAL A 122 7.56 20.30 -12.90
C VAL A 122 8.23 20.57 -11.56
N ILE A 123 9.45 20.09 -11.34
CA ILE A 123 10.15 20.17 -10.05
C ILE A 123 10.41 21.62 -9.63
N TYR A 124 10.73 22.51 -10.56
CA TYR A 124 11.02 23.92 -10.28
C TYR A 124 9.82 24.85 -10.53
N ASN A 125 8.61 24.30 -10.68
CA ASN A 125 7.43 25.13 -10.83
C ASN A 125 7.18 25.94 -9.54
N THR A 126 7.02 27.25 -9.69
CA THR A 126 6.83 28.19 -8.58
C THR A 126 5.40 28.24 -8.06
N THR A 127 4.43 27.63 -8.77
CA THR A 127 3.02 27.61 -8.34
C THR A 127 2.72 26.52 -7.32
N TYR A 128 3.60 25.52 -7.17
CA TYR A 128 3.40 24.45 -6.20
C TYR A 128 3.76 24.93 -4.79
N THR A 129 3.01 24.41 -3.82
CA THR A 129 3.11 24.72 -2.39
C THR A 129 3.36 23.45 -1.57
N GLU A 130 2.97 22.29 -2.09
CA GLU A 130 3.06 21.00 -1.41
C GLU A 130 3.73 19.94 -2.30
N VAL A 131 4.43 19.02 -1.66
CA VAL A 131 5.04 17.83 -2.28
C VAL A 131 4.76 16.61 -1.41
N GLY A 132 4.51 15.47 -2.05
CA GLY A 132 4.53 14.16 -1.42
C GLY A 132 5.41 13.23 -2.24
N ALA A 133 6.26 12.46 -1.57
CA ALA A 133 7.12 11.47 -2.21
C ALA A 133 6.75 10.06 -1.76
N ALA A 134 6.85 9.12 -2.67
CA ALA A 134 6.78 7.70 -2.35
C ALA A 134 7.85 6.92 -3.10
N VAL A 135 8.30 5.84 -2.46
CA VAL A 135 9.20 4.85 -3.01
C VAL A 135 8.60 3.46 -2.81
N SER A 136 8.71 2.58 -3.79
CA SER A 136 8.42 1.16 -3.60
C SER A 136 9.42 0.30 -4.36
N GLY A 137 9.53 -0.96 -3.98
CA GLY A 137 10.24 -2.01 -4.72
C GLY A 137 9.62 -3.32 -4.27
N SER A 138 8.80 -3.91 -5.11
CA SER A 138 7.79 -4.91 -4.76
C SER A 138 8.39 -6.21 -4.19
N ASP A 139 8.66 -6.20 -2.89
CA ASP A 139 8.77 -7.39 -2.04
C ASP A 139 10.19 -8.00 -1.98
N GLY A 140 11.24 -7.17 -2.14
CA GLY A 140 12.65 -7.58 -1.93
C GLY A 140 13.46 -7.83 -3.21
N GLY A 141 12.88 -7.55 -4.39
CA GLY A 141 13.57 -7.47 -5.68
C GLY A 141 12.91 -6.40 -6.55
N GLY A 142 13.69 -5.72 -7.40
CA GLY A 142 13.15 -4.67 -8.28
C GLY A 142 12.05 -5.19 -9.22
N PRO A 143 11.30 -4.29 -9.87
CA PRO A 143 11.61 -2.87 -10.09
C PRO A 143 11.26 -1.93 -8.93
N TYR A 144 12.09 -0.90 -8.79
CA TYR A 144 11.97 0.17 -7.82
C TYR A 144 11.36 1.42 -8.44
N PHE A 145 10.41 2.01 -7.74
CA PHE A 145 9.59 3.13 -8.19
C PHE A 145 9.82 4.33 -7.30
N TRP A 146 9.89 5.49 -7.94
CA TRP A 146 9.89 6.78 -7.28
C TRP A 146 8.73 7.59 -7.83
N CYS A 147 7.93 8.17 -6.95
CA CYS A 147 6.81 9.01 -7.32
C CYS A 147 6.87 10.31 -6.51
N LEU A 148 6.87 11.43 -7.21
CA LEU A 148 6.67 12.77 -6.65
C LEU A 148 5.35 13.32 -7.16
N LEU A 149 4.48 13.67 -6.24
CA LEU A 149 3.25 14.40 -6.53
C LEU A 149 3.33 15.81 -5.98
N PHE A 150 2.82 16.76 -6.74
CA PHE A 150 2.84 18.19 -6.41
C PHE A 150 1.42 18.76 -6.46
N SER A 151 1.12 19.63 -5.51
CA SER A 151 -0.13 20.39 -5.48
C SER A 151 0.15 21.87 -5.21
N ASN A 152 -0.79 22.71 -5.64
CA ASN A 152 -0.91 24.12 -5.29
C ASN A 152 -1.95 24.33 -4.15
N GLY A 153 -2.24 23.26 -3.40
CA GLY A 153 -3.12 23.26 -2.24
C GLY A 153 -2.61 24.16 -1.11
N LYS A 154 -3.49 24.48 -0.17
CA LYS A 154 -3.10 25.28 0.98
C LYS A 154 -2.56 24.36 2.07
N SER A 155 -1.25 24.48 2.34
CA SER A 155 -0.56 23.71 3.37
C SER A 155 -1.39 23.62 4.66
N ASN A 156 -1.46 22.42 5.24
CA ASN A 156 -2.21 22.07 6.46
C ASN A 156 -3.75 22.12 6.33
N SER A 157 -4.31 22.29 5.13
CA SER A 157 -5.76 22.21 4.92
C SER A 157 -6.18 21.25 3.81
N THR A 158 -5.21 20.80 3.02
CA THR A 158 -5.38 19.87 1.90
C THR A 158 -4.74 18.52 2.21
N PHE A 159 -5.34 17.45 1.67
CA PHE A 159 -4.95 16.06 1.92
C PHE A 159 -4.91 15.71 3.42
N GLN A 160 -5.88 16.20 4.20
CA GLN A 160 -5.93 15.97 5.64
C GLN A 160 -6.23 14.52 5.94
N LEU A 161 -5.52 13.99 6.93
CA LEU A 161 -5.62 12.62 7.39
C LEU A 161 -6.65 12.54 8.52
N GLU A 162 -7.56 11.59 8.40
CA GLU A 162 -8.52 11.23 9.43
C GLU A 162 -7.76 10.80 10.69
N GLY A 163 -7.92 11.55 11.78
CA GLY A 163 -7.17 11.32 13.02
C GLY A 163 -5.73 11.87 13.03
N GLY A 164 -5.29 12.54 11.97
CA GLY A 164 -4.01 13.26 11.89
C GLY A 164 -2.79 12.41 11.56
N GLU A 165 -2.94 11.09 11.45
CA GLU A 165 -1.85 10.16 11.11
C GLU A 165 -2.11 9.47 9.76
N ALA A 166 -1.03 9.28 9.00
CA ALA A 166 -1.14 8.67 7.68
C ALA A 166 -1.34 7.16 7.84
N LYS A 167 -2.29 6.58 7.09
CA LYS A 167 -2.38 5.12 7.05
C LYS A 167 -1.11 4.58 6.39
N ILE A 168 -0.36 3.78 7.14
CA ILE A 168 0.83 3.11 6.62
C ILE A 168 0.37 2.10 5.57
N THR A 169 0.93 2.20 4.37
CA THR A 169 0.54 1.35 3.25
C THR A 169 1.78 0.64 2.69
N ARG A 170 2.12 -0.53 3.24
CA ARG A 170 3.18 -1.42 2.70
C ARG A 170 2.67 -2.28 1.53
N PRO A 171 3.53 -2.79 0.63
CA PRO A 171 4.97 -2.55 0.52
C PRO A 171 5.28 -1.13 0.02
N GLY A 172 6.48 -0.63 0.37
CA GLY A 172 6.95 0.71 0.04
C GLY A 172 6.72 1.74 1.15
N CYS A 173 7.18 2.96 0.90
CA CYS A 173 7.26 4.04 1.88
C CYS A 173 6.92 5.37 1.26
N PHE A 174 6.49 6.30 2.11
CA PHE A 174 6.14 7.65 1.69
C PHE A 174 6.61 8.67 2.72
N SER A 175 6.79 9.90 2.27
CA SER A 175 7.35 10.96 3.08
C SER A 175 6.36 11.43 4.16
N GLY A 176 6.88 11.73 5.36
CA GLY A 176 6.12 12.21 6.50
C GLY A 176 5.28 11.15 7.21
N ALA A 177 5.53 9.86 6.94
CA ALA A 177 4.91 8.73 7.63
C ALA A 177 5.47 8.46 9.05
N ASN A 178 6.55 9.14 9.45
CA ASN A 178 7.28 8.92 10.70
C ASN A 178 7.73 7.47 10.93
N ASP A 179 7.95 6.69 9.87
CA ASP A 179 8.42 5.31 9.92
C ASP A 179 9.90 5.17 9.52
N THR A 180 10.58 4.15 10.03
CA THR A 180 11.85 3.66 9.49
C THR A 180 11.54 2.83 8.25
N CYS A 181 12.04 3.29 7.11
CA CYS A 181 11.89 2.64 5.80
C CYS A 181 13.27 2.18 5.30
N SER A 182 13.87 1.31 6.10
CA SER A 182 14.98 0.46 5.70
C SER A 182 14.39 -0.70 4.90
N GLY A 183 14.58 -0.69 3.58
CA GLY A 183 14.33 -1.87 2.76
C GLY A 183 15.07 -3.06 3.38
N ALA A 184 14.30 -4.07 3.81
CA ALA A 184 14.71 -5.26 4.58
C ALA A 184 14.45 -5.26 6.11
N ASP A 185 13.56 -4.42 6.66
CA ASP A 185 12.96 -4.75 7.97
C ASP A 185 11.78 -5.72 7.82
N GLU A 186 12.13 -7.01 7.79
CA GLU A 186 11.33 -8.04 8.45
C GLU A 186 11.09 -7.57 9.90
N ASN A 187 9.83 -7.47 10.33
CA ASN A 187 9.38 -7.10 11.69
C ASN A 187 9.02 -5.63 11.97
N VAL A 188 8.22 -5.01 11.12
CA VAL A 188 7.14 -4.13 11.62
C VAL A 188 5.85 -4.68 11.04
N THR A 189 4.96 -5.10 11.94
CA THR A 189 3.76 -5.89 11.68
C THR A 189 2.95 -5.34 10.51
N GLU A 190 3.15 -5.90 9.32
CA GLU A 190 2.07 -6.01 8.36
C GLU A 190 0.90 -6.67 9.10
N ASN A 191 -0.32 -6.19 8.86
CA ASN A 191 -1.49 -6.93 9.28
C ASN A 191 -1.32 -8.36 8.74
N PRO A 192 -1.16 -9.40 9.60
CA PRO A 192 -0.81 -10.74 9.13
C PRO A 192 -1.81 -11.28 8.10
N ALA A 193 -3.03 -10.75 8.12
CA ALA A 193 -4.07 -10.99 7.13
C ALA A 193 -3.71 -10.48 5.72
N ASP A 194 -3.17 -9.27 5.60
CA ASP A 194 -2.80 -8.67 4.31
C ASP A 194 -1.58 -9.38 3.71
N GLU A 195 -0.61 -9.75 4.56
CA GLU A 195 0.53 -10.59 4.19
C GLU A 195 0.06 -11.97 3.71
N LEU A 196 -0.91 -12.58 4.40
CA LEU A 196 -1.50 -13.85 3.99
C LEU A 196 -2.22 -13.77 2.63
N VAL A 197 -2.90 -12.66 2.34
CA VAL A 197 -3.49 -12.40 1.00
C VAL A 197 -2.42 -12.29 -0.08
N ALA A 198 -1.32 -11.60 0.21
CA ALA A 198 -0.18 -11.48 -0.71
C ALA A 198 0.43 -12.86 -1.01
N ILE A 199 0.67 -13.68 0.02
CA ILE A 199 1.20 -15.05 -0.12
C ILE A 199 0.25 -15.91 -0.98
N VAL A 200 -1.06 -15.87 -0.72
CA VAL A 200 -2.08 -16.58 -1.52
C VAL A 200 -1.97 -16.19 -3.00
N ASN A 201 -1.87 -14.89 -3.30
CA ASN A 201 -1.81 -14.40 -4.67
C ASN A 201 -0.49 -14.75 -5.37
N SER A 202 0.65 -14.61 -4.70
CA SER A 202 1.96 -15.04 -5.20
C SER A 202 1.95 -16.54 -5.55
N ASN A 203 1.32 -17.35 -4.70
CA ASN A 203 1.22 -18.78 -4.93
C ASN A 203 0.23 -19.14 -6.06
N ARG A 204 -0.88 -18.41 -6.21
CA ARG A 204 -1.79 -18.57 -7.37
C ARG A 204 -1.07 -18.26 -8.68
N ILE A 205 -0.28 -17.19 -8.72
CA ILE A 205 0.49 -16.80 -9.91
C ILE A 205 1.51 -17.88 -10.28
N SER A 206 2.23 -18.44 -9.30
CA SER A 206 3.17 -19.54 -9.57
C SER A 206 2.47 -20.80 -10.10
N HIS A 207 1.19 -20.99 -9.76
CA HIS A 207 0.30 -22.03 -10.29
C HIS A 207 -0.51 -21.60 -11.52
N LYS A 208 -0.12 -20.53 -12.22
CA LYS A 208 -0.76 -20.02 -13.46
C LYS A 208 -2.25 -19.68 -13.28
N THR A 209 -2.62 -19.23 -12.08
CA THR A 209 -3.97 -18.79 -11.72
C THR A 209 -3.95 -17.28 -11.46
N SER A 210 -5.01 -16.57 -11.88
CA SER A 210 -5.13 -15.12 -11.68
C SER A 210 -5.13 -14.72 -10.21
N SER A 211 -4.57 -13.56 -9.87
CA SER A 211 -4.68 -12.97 -8.54
C SER A 211 -6.14 -12.64 -8.19
N LEU A 212 -6.42 -12.62 -6.89
CA LEU A 212 -7.70 -12.24 -6.29
C LEU A 212 -7.60 -10.81 -5.76
N SER A 213 -8.67 -10.04 -5.91
CA SER A 213 -8.80 -8.72 -5.30
C SER A 213 -9.03 -8.86 -3.79
N ASN A 214 -8.29 -8.09 -2.98
CA ASN A 214 -8.53 -8.06 -1.53
C ASN A 214 -9.88 -7.38 -1.26
N ASN A 215 -10.78 -8.05 -0.54
CA ASN A 215 -12.10 -7.56 -0.19
C ASN A 215 -12.22 -7.41 1.35
N PRO A 216 -12.23 -6.17 1.87
CA PRO A 216 -12.34 -5.90 3.30
C PRO A 216 -13.62 -6.45 3.95
N GLY A 217 -14.72 -6.55 3.20
CA GLY A 217 -15.95 -7.17 3.66
C GLY A 217 -15.78 -8.67 3.92
N LEU A 218 -15.08 -9.38 3.02
CA LEU A 218 -14.72 -10.80 3.24
C LEU A 218 -13.77 -10.96 4.43
N ALA A 219 -12.80 -10.06 4.60
CA ALA A 219 -11.88 -10.09 5.74
C ALA A 219 -12.62 -9.87 7.07
N CYS A 220 -13.56 -8.91 7.12
CA CYS A 220 -14.38 -8.71 8.30
C CYS A 220 -15.28 -9.92 8.60
N ILE A 221 -15.90 -10.53 7.58
CA ILE A 221 -16.71 -11.75 7.75
C ILE A 221 -15.83 -12.90 8.28
N ALA A 222 -14.59 -13.05 7.81
CA ALA A 222 -13.63 -14.01 8.34
C ALA A 222 -13.31 -13.75 9.83
N LEU A 223 -13.21 -12.48 10.24
CA LEU A 223 -13.06 -12.11 11.65
C LEU A 223 -14.29 -12.44 12.50
N GLN A 224 -15.50 -12.20 12.00
CA GLN A 224 -16.72 -12.60 12.70
C GLN A 224 -16.80 -14.12 12.85
N TYR A 225 -16.41 -14.86 11.80
CA TYR A 225 -16.30 -16.31 11.86
C TYR A 225 -15.31 -16.73 12.95
N ILE A 226 -14.07 -16.22 12.94
CA ILE A 226 -13.10 -16.62 13.96
C ILE A 226 -13.61 -16.28 15.36
N LYS A 227 -14.19 -15.08 15.59
CA LYS A 227 -14.78 -14.68 16.88
C LYS A 227 -15.90 -15.61 17.35
N ALA A 228 -16.81 -16.00 16.48
CA ALA A 228 -17.93 -16.88 16.83
C ALA A 228 -17.47 -18.30 17.23
N TYR A 229 -16.29 -18.73 16.78
CA TYR A 229 -15.76 -20.07 17.00
C TYR A 229 -14.42 -20.08 17.77
N GLN A 230 -14.07 -18.97 18.43
CA GLN A 230 -12.84 -18.80 19.21
C GLN A 230 -12.67 -19.91 20.27
N GLY A 231 -11.44 -20.42 20.41
CA GLY A 231 -11.01 -21.27 21.54
C GLY A 231 -11.07 -22.78 21.32
N LYS A 232 -11.34 -23.25 20.09
CA LYS A 232 -11.38 -24.68 19.78
C LYS A 232 -10.78 -24.96 18.41
N CYS A 233 -9.45 -25.06 18.31
CA CYS A 233 -8.80 -25.42 17.04
C CYS A 233 -9.36 -26.70 16.43
N ASP A 234 -9.86 -27.63 17.24
CA ASP A 234 -10.53 -28.86 16.79
C ASP A 234 -11.92 -28.61 16.14
N ASP A 235 -12.57 -27.49 16.47
CA ASP A 235 -13.87 -27.08 15.91
C ASP A 235 -13.72 -26.20 14.67
N VAL A 236 -12.56 -25.59 14.40
CA VAL A 236 -12.34 -24.69 13.23
C VAL A 236 -11.29 -25.19 12.25
N GLY A 237 -10.38 -26.05 12.69
CA GLY A 237 -9.36 -26.71 11.87
C GLY A 237 -9.67 -28.21 11.65
N GLY A 238 -9.05 -28.82 10.64
CA GLY A 238 -9.15 -30.27 10.41
C GLY A 238 -10.47 -30.74 9.77
N SER A 239 -10.65 -32.06 9.64
CA SER A 239 -11.78 -32.72 8.94
C SER A 239 -13.16 -32.41 9.53
N ASN A 240 -13.22 -31.96 10.79
CA ASN A 240 -14.46 -31.71 11.54
C ASN A 240 -14.77 -30.23 11.77
N ALA A 241 -14.05 -29.32 11.08
CA ALA A 241 -14.26 -27.88 11.19
C ALA A 241 -15.74 -27.51 10.97
N LYS A 242 -16.35 -26.89 11.98
CA LYS A 242 -17.68 -26.30 11.93
C LYS A 242 -17.66 -25.16 10.92
N LYS A 243 -18.39 -25.35 9.84
CA LYS A 243 -18.63 -24.32 8.83
C LYS A 243 -19.92 -23.57 9.22
N PRO A 244 -19.87 -22.23 9.34
CA PRO A 244 -21.07 -21.42 9.45
C PRO A 244 -22.01 -21.77 8.32
N ALA A 245 -23.30 -21.87 8.63
CA ALA A 245 -24.30 -21.96 7.58
C ALA A 245 -24.27 -20.69 6.73
N ASP A 246 -24.65 -20.77 5.46
CA ASP A 246 -24.70 -19.58 4.60
C ASP A 246 -25.63 -18.49 5.17
N SER A 247 -26.69 -18.90 5.88
CA SER A 247 -27.56 -17.99 6.63
C SER A 247 -26.83 -17.30 7.78
N GLU A 248 -25.91 -17.96 8.48
CA GLU A 248 -25.14 -17.34 9.56
C GLU A 248 -24.17 -16.28 9.01
N LEU A 249 -23.52 -16.56 7.88
CA LEU A 249 -22.68 -15.56 7.19
C LEU A 249 -23.49 -14.34 6.76
N LYS A 250 -24.68 -14.59 6.19
CA LYS A 250 -25.54 -13.57 5.59
C LYS A 250 -26.31 -12.73 6.62
N ASP A 251 -26.87 -13.39 7.62
CA ASP A 251 -27.85 -12.78 8.54
C ASP A 251 -27.20 -12.33 9.85
N THR A 252 -26.02 -12.88 10.18
CA THR A 252 -25.28 -12.52 11.41
C THR A 252 -23.97 -11.79 11.10
N PHE A 253 -23.09 -12.35 10.26
CA PHE A 253 -21.73 -11.82 10.11
C PHE A 253 -21.66 -10.60 9.19
N ALA A 254 -22.31 -10.65 8.03
CA ALA A 254 -22.34 -9.53 7.09
C ALA A 254 -22.88 -8.22 7.70
N PRO A 255 -24.01 -8.20 8.43
CA PRO A 255 -24.52 -6.99 9.07
C PRO A 255 -23.54 -6.38 10.07
N ASN A 256 -22.81 -7.22 10.83
CA ASN A 256 -21.77 -6.76 11.76
C ASN A 256 -20.55 -6.14 11.07
N CYS A 257 -20.43 -6.34 9.76
CA CYS A 257 -19.39 -5.78 8.90
C CYS A 257 -19.87 -4.61 8.05
N GLY A 258 -21.12 -4.14 8.25
CA GLY A 258 -21.73 -3.10 7.42
C GLY A 258 -22.03 -3.58 5.99
N VAL A 259 -22.04 -4.89 5.74
CA VAL A 259 -22.39 -5.48 4.44
C VAL A 259 -23.89 -5.76 4.45
N GLU A 260 -24.61 -5.23 3.45
CA GLU A 260 -26.03 -5.49 3.30
C GLU A 260 -26.26 -6.97 2.95
N SER A 261 -27.10 -7.68 3.72
CA SER A 261 -27.36 -9.10 3.51
C SER A 261 -27.84 -9.41 2.08
N ALA A 262 -28.57 -8.49 1.45
CA ALA A 262 -29.05 -8.65 0.08
C ALA A 262 -27.94 -8.57 -0.98
N THR A 263 -26.81 -7.92 -0.67
CA THR A 263 -25.67 -7.76 -1.58
C THR A 263 -24.60 -8.82 -1.41
N LEU A 264 -24.67 -9.62 -0.34
CA LEU A 264 -23.69 -10.67 -0.08
C LEU A 264 -23.87 -11.82 -1.09
N SER A 265 -22.90 -11.96 -1.99
CA SER A 265 -22.79 -13.13 -2.86
C SER A 265 -22.41 -14.38 -2.05
N PRO A 266 -22.78 -15.60 -2.51
CA PRO A 266 -22.43 -16.82 -1.81
C PRO A 266 -20.91 -16.96 -1.59
N ILE A 267 -20.49 -17.17 -0.34
CA ILE A 267 -19.09 -17.44 0.00
C ILE A 267 -18.82 -18.93 -0.27
N ILE A 268 -18.37 -19.20 -1.50
CA ILE A 268 -18.19 -20.53 -2.08
C ILE A 268 -16.81 -21.16 -1.82
N GLY A 269 -15.82 -20.37 -1.42
CA GLY A 269 -14.47 -20.82 -1.06
C GLY A 269 -14.18 -20.51 0.41
N ARG A 270 -13.76 -21.52 1.19
CA ARG A 270 -13.36 -21.34 2.59
C ARG A 270 -12.16 -22.21 2.90
N VAL A 271 -11.13 -21.60 3.47
CA VAL A 271 -9.92 -22.27 3.93
C VAL A 271 -9.67 -21.79 5.35
N LEU A 272 -9.49 -22.75 6.26
CA LEU A 272 -9.32 -22.50 7.68
C LEU A 272 -8.10 -23.26 8.16
N GLY A 273 -7.19 -22.55 8.81
CA GLY A 273 -6.10 -23.12 9.59
C GLY A 273 -6.28 -22.71 11.05
N CYS A 274 -5.84 -23.57 11.96
CA CYS A 274 -5.72 -23.21 13.36
C CYS A 274 -4.36 -23.67 13.86
N GLN A 275 -3.73 -22.83 14.67
CA GLN A 275 -2.41 -23.06 15.23
C GLN A 275 -2.51 -22.79 16.74
N SER A 276 -1.84 -23.62 17.54
CA SER A 276 -1.81 -23.46 19.00
C SER A 276 -0.98 -22.25 19.45
N GLU A 277 -0.10 -21.77 18.57
CA GLU A 277 0.79 -20.63 18.78
C GLU A 277 0.76 -19.73 17.55
N TYR A 278 1.14 -18.47 17.73
CA TYR A 278 1.33 -17.57 16.61
C TYR A 278 2.45 -18.10 15.70
N VAL A 279 2.17 -18.16 14.40
CA VAL A 279 3.14 -18.48 13.36
C VAL A 279 3.09 -17.37 12.31
N ASN A 280 4.21 -17.13 11.64
CA ASN A 280 4.22 -16.16 10.54
C ASN A 280 3.30 -16.60 9.39
N PRO A 281 2.82 -15.66 8.55
CA PRO A 281 1.89 -15.96 7.45
C PRO A 281 2.39 -17.01 6.46
N ASP A 282 3.69 -17.05 6.13
CA ASP A 282 4.28 -18.08 5.26
C ASP A 282 4.10 -19.49 5.82
N LYS A 283 4.40 -19.67 7.10
CA LYS A 283 4.22 -20.94 7.79
C LYS A 283 2.73 -21.26 7.92
N ALA A 284 1.89 -20.28 8.25
CA ALA A 284 0.44 -20.46 8.31
C ALA A 284 -0.12 -20.97 6.97
N PHE A 285 0.28 -20.35 5.86
CA PHE A 285 -0.13 -20.73 4.51
C PHE A 285 0.36 -22.14 4.13
N THR A 286 1.63 -22.45 4.41
CA THR A 286 2.20 -23.77 4.16
C THR A 286 1.49 -24.86 4.95
N ASP A 287 1.21 -24.60 6.23
CA ASP A 287 0.48 -25.52 7.09
C ASP A 287 -0.96 -25.71 6.58
N ILE A 288 -1.63 -24.64 6.15
CA ILE A 288 -2.97 -24.68 5.54
C ILE A 288 -3.01 -25.57 4.27
N LEU A 289 -1.98 -25.44 3.40
CA LEU A 289 -1.87 -26.24 2.18
C LEU A 289 -1.61 -27.72 2.48
N THR A 290 -0.84 -28.02 3.52
CA THR A 290 -0.47 -29.39 3.90
C THR A 290 -1.53 -30.08 4.76
N MET A 291 -2.38 -29.32 5.48
CA MET A 291 -3.44 -29.87 6.33
C MET A 291 -4.55 -30.60 5.54
N LYS A 292 -4.79 -30.32 4.24
CA LYS A 292 -5.80 -31.02 3.42
C LYS A 292 -5.54 -30.99 1.91
N ASN A 293 -5.87 -32.10 1.24
CA ASN A 293 -6.01 -32.19 -0.23
C ASN A 293 -7.08 -31.25 -0.83
N HIS A 294 -7.97 -30.66 -0.01
CA HIS A 294 -9.01 -29.71 -0.45
C HIS A 294 -8.61 -28.24 -0.36
N SER A 295 -7.61 -27.85 0.43
CA SER A 295 -7.20 -26.44 0.55
C SER A 295 -6.65 -25.92 -0.78
N ALA A 296 -5.82 -26.73 -1.45
CA ALA A 296 -5.28 -26.43 -2.76
C ALA A 296 -6.38 -26.23 -3.83
N SER A 297 -7.40 -27.09 -3.87
CA SER A 297 -8.48 -26.96 -4.86
C SER A 297 -9.35 -25.71 -4.63
N VAL A 298 -9.46 -25.24 -3.39
CA VAL A 298 -10.10 -23.95 -3.08
C VAL A 298 -9.17 -22.79 -3.47
N ILE A 299 -7.91 -22.81 -3.04
CA ILE A 299 -6.95 -21.71 -3.28
C ILE A 299 -6.70 -21.48 -4.76
N TYR A 300 -6.65 -22.52 -5.59
CA TYR A 300 -6.41 -22.40 -7.04
C TYR A 300 -7.68 -22.41 -7.89
N ASN A 301 -8.86 -22.28 -7.27
CA ASN A 301 -10.09 -22.20 -8.04
C ASN A 301 -10.10 -20.92 -8.89
N THR A 302 -10.29 -21.08 -10.20
CA THR A 302 -10.29 -19.99 -11.18
C THR A 302 -11.62 -19.22 -11.21
N THR A 303 -12.67 -19.72 -10.56
CA THR A 303 -13.96 -19.02 -10.50
C THR A 303 -13.99 -17.90 -9.46
N TYR A 304 -12.98 -17.81 -8.59
CA TYR A 304 -12.92 -16.78 -7.56
C TYR A 304 -12.25 -15.52 -8.11
N THR A 305 -12.80 -14.36 -7.73
CA THR A 305 -12.29 -13.03 -8.10
C THR A 305 -11.79 -12.24 -6.90
N GLU A 306 -12.18 -12.62 -5.70
CA GLU A 306 -11.92 -11.88 -4.46
C GLU A 306 -11.46 -12.81 -3.33
N VAL A 307 -10.75 -12.24 -2.37
CA VAL A 307 -10.27 -12.92 -1.15
C VAL A 307 -10.32 -11.97 0.03
N GLY A 308 -10.57 -12.51 1.21
CA GLY A 308 -10.34 -11.82 2.48
C GLY A 308 -9.70 -12.80 3.45
N ALA A 309 -8.77 -12.32 4.26
CA ALA A 309 -8.05 -13.12 5.26
C ALA A 309 -8.10 -12.45 6.64
N LEU A 310 -7.71 -13.21 7.66
CA LEU A 310 -7.43 -12.74 9.01
C LEU A 310 -6.21 -13.48 9.56
#